data_AF-U5HEB3-F1
#
_entry.id   AF-U5HEB3-F1
#
_cell.length_a   1.000
_cell.length_b   1.000
_cell.length_c   1.000
_cell.angle_alpha   90.00
_cell.angle_beta   90.00
_cell.angle_gamma   90.00
#
_symmetry.space_group_name_H-M   'P 1'
#
loop_
_entity.id
_entity.type
_entity.pdbx_description
1 polymer ?
#
loop_
_entity_poly.entity_id
_entity_poly.type
_entity_poly.pdbx_seq_one_letter_code
_entity_poly.pdbx_strand_id
1 'polypeptide(L)'
;MPSAPIGIALVGGIPTKSQDLPSSIIFAIAFAILAPLAIYRFLQPSSRTTTLIRPAIFIVARIATYCIRAVIADGDYAIGLFTAELILLLTGFILLCEPLLSMLEAHVTRHREPSIYNKDLMDRAVRLLKLALLIALILGIVAGSSVSGVEEGTGSLSSYKAERNANVIICLAVVVLTIAVSLIAQAQQSLPMTATLHLIVCAALLALNAIFKLYTYLSPGDPLSTSTKVLFYVLLSTPEWIATLLYLVFNIQELYQLQDHSKKVKEEKRLKKAAKNGGGAYDLEQGKSSLSR
;
A
#
# COMPACT_ATOMS: atom_id res chain seq x y z
N MET A 1 31.30 -7.84 16.14
CA MET A 1 29.92 -8.08 15.66
C MET A 1 29.16 -6.77 15.83
N PRO A 2 28.35 -6.33 14.84
CA PRO A 2 27.53 -5.15 15.04
C PRO A 2 26.62 -5.40 16.23
N SER A 3 26.74 -4.57 17.27
CA SER A 3 25.80 -4.56 18.39
C SER A 3 24.44 -4.19 17.84
N ALA A 4 23.50 -5.13 17.86
CA ALA A 4 22.12 -4.86 17.49
C ALA A 4 21.62 -3.64 18.27
N PRO A 5 20.96 -2.65 17.64
CA PRO A 5 20.36 -1.54 18.39
C PRO A 5 19.37 -2.11 19.40
N ILE A 6 19.74 -2.06 20.68
CA ILE A 6 19.05 -2.77 21.76
C ILE A 6 17.64 -2.20 21.87
N GLY A 7 16.64 -3.06 21.64
CA GLY A 7 15.23 -2.72 21.83
C GLY A 7 14.46 -2.30 20.58
N ILE A 8 15.07 -2.29 19.38
CA ILE A 8 14.36 -2.09 18.11
C ILE A 8 13.89 -3.45 17.56
N ALA A 9 12.58 -3.61 17.35
CA ALA A 9 12.03 -4.79 16.67
C ALA A 9 12.35 -4.72 15.16
N LEU A 10 13.17 -5.63 14.66
CA LEU A 10 13.64 -5.63 13.27
C LEU A 10 12.85 -6.64 12.45
N VAL A 11 12.07 -6.15 11.48
CA VAL A 11 11.36 -7.01 10.53
C VAL A 11 12.41 -7.69 9.65
N GLY A 12 12.56 -9.00 9.80
CA GLY A 12 13.60 -9.79 9.12
C GLY A 12 14.93 -9.86 9.85
N GLY A 13 15.08 -9.25 11.03
CA GLY A 13 16.31 -9.35 11.81
C GLY A 13 17.53 -8.70 11.12
N ILE A 14 18.71 -8.98 11.66
CA ILE A 14 19.99 -8.44 11.15
C ILE A 14 20.46 -9.31 9.98
N PRO A 15 20.76 -8.72 8.80
CA PRO A 15 21.20 -9.49 7.65
C PRO A 15 22.50 -10.26 7.93
N THR A 16 22.53 -11.56 7.61
CA THR A 16 23.76 -12.38 7.73
C THR A 16 24.12 -13.09 6.43
N LYS A 17 25.43 -13.25 6.20
CA LYS A 17 25.99 -13.85 4.98
C LYS A 17 25.40 -15.21 4.60
N SER A 18 25.21 -16.12 5.56
CA SER A 18 24.76 -17.49 5.28
C SER A 18 23.30 -17.60 4.84
N GLN A 19 22.44 -16.63 5.19
CA GLN A 19 20.99 -16.75 5.06
C GLN A 19 20.39 -15.63 4.20
N ASP A 20 20.80 -14.38 4.45
CA ASP A 20 20.23 -13.21 3.80
C ASP A 20 20.88 -12.90 2.46
N LEU A 21 22.16 -13.19 2.27
CA LEU A 21 22.82 -12.94 0.99
C LEU A 21 22.16 -13.71 -0.17
N PRO A 22 22.01 -15.05 -0.12
CA PRO A 22 21.36 -15.79 -1.22
C PRO A 22 19.89 -15.38 -1.37
N SER A 23 19.16 -15.24 -0.26
CA SER A 23 17.73 -14.90 -0.29
C SER A 23 17.49 -13.49 -0.87
N SER A 24 18.32 -12.51 -0.50
CA SER A 24 18.24 -11.15 -1.03
C SER A 24 18.52 -11.10 -2.53
N ILE A 25 19.51 -11.85 -3.03
CA ILE A 25 19.78 -11.95 -4.47
C ILE A 25 18.57 -12.55 -5.20
N ILE A 26 17.99 -13.64 -4.67
CA ILE A 26 16.80 -14.28 -5.26
C ILE A 26 15.63 -13.30 -5.35
N PHE A 27 15.32 -12.59 -4.27
CA PHE A 27 14.21 -11.62 -4.27
C PHE A 27 14.50 -10.38 -5.10
N ALA A 28 15.75 -9.89 -5.15
CA ALA A 28 16.15 -8.81 -6.04
C ALA A 28 15.88 -9.18 -7.51
N ILE A 29 16.27 -10.39 -7.93
CA ILE A 29 15.99 -10.91 -9.27
C ILE A 29 14.49 -11.09 -9.49
N ALA A 30 13.77 -11.65 -8.51
CA ALA A 30 12.32 -11.85 -8.62
C ALA A 30 11.57 -10.53 -8.86
N PHE A 31 11.92 -9.46 -8.14
CA PHE A 31 11.35 -8.13 -8.39
C PHE A 31 11.85 -7.50 -9.70
N ALA A 32 13.10 -7.71 -10.08
CA ALA A 32 13.63 -7.25 -11.37
C ALA A 32 12.87 -7.85 -12.56
N ILE A 33 12.44 -9.12 -12.47
CA ILE A 33 11.61 -9.77 -13.49
C ILE A 33 10.23 -9.10 -13.64
N LEU A 34 9.70 -8.46 -12.60
CA LEU A 34 8.44 -7.71 -12.68
C LEU A 34 8.60 -6.37 -13.42
N ALA A 35 9.81 -5.81 -13.50
CA ALA A 35 10.04 -4.51 -14.11
C ALA A 35 9.73 -4.49 -15.64
N PRO A 36 10.18 -5.46 -16.47
CA PRO A 36 9.75 -5.55 -17.86
C PRO A 36 8.23 -5.63 -18.03
N LEU A 37 7.53 -6.35 -17.15
CA LEU A 37 6.07 -6.46 -17.17
C LEU A 37 5.41 -5.11 -16.84
N ALA A 38 5.93 -4.37 -15.86
CA ALA A 38 5.47 -3.02 -15.54
C ALA A 38 5.68 -2.07 -16.72
N ILE A 39 6.85 -2.11 -17.37
CA ILE A 39 7.16 -1.30 -18.56
C ILE A 39 6.19 -1.63 -19.69
N TYR A 40 5.99 -2.92 -19.99
CA TYR A 40 5.03 -3.37 -21.00
C TYR A 40 3.63 -2.79 -20.76
N ARG A 41 3.15 -2.81 -19.51
CA ARG A 41 1.84 -2.26 -19.13
C ARG A 41 1.71 -0.75 -19.32
N PHE A 42 2.80 0.00 -19.16
CA PHE A 42 2.81 1.45 -19.43
C PHE A 42 2.85 1.78 -20.92
N LEU A 43 3.48 0.93 -21.73
CA LEU A 43 3.59 1.12 -23.17
C LEU A 43 2.28 0.77 -23.89
N GLN A 44 1.54 -0.24 -23.41
CA GLN A 44 0.28 -0.66 -24.03
C GLN A 44 -0.87 0.31 -23.69
N PRO A 45 -1.47 1.01 -24.69
CA PRO A 45 -2.50 2.02 -24.44
C PRO A 45 -3.76 1.50 -23.75
N SER A 46 -4.14 0.25 -24.02
CA SER A 46 -5.32 -0.38 -23.43
C SER A 46 -5.17 -0.74 -21.95
N SER A 47 -3.94 -0.87 -21.44
CA SER A 47 -3.68 -1.20 -20.03
C SER A 47 -3.11 -0.05 -19.20
N ARG A 48 -2.75 1.07 -19.84
CA ARG A 48 -2.09 2.19 -19.15
C ARG A 48 -3.03 2.87 -18.17
N THR A 49 -2.65 2.84 -16.89
CA THR A 49 -3.34 3.54 -15.79
C THR A 49 -2.34 4.18 -14.84
N THR A 50 -2.69 5.33 -14.26
CA THR A 50 -1.88 5.99 -13.23
C THR A 50 -1.77 5.17 -11.95
N THR A 51 -2.73 4.26 -11.72
CA THR A 51 -2.74 3.33 -10.57
C THR A 51 -1.52 2.40 -10.58
N LEU A 52 -0.93 2.11 -11.74
CA LEU A 52 0.27 1.25 -11.84
C LEU A 52 1.58 1.98 -11.51
N ILE A 53 1.58 3.31 -11.42
CA ILE A 53 2.79 4.09 -11.08
C ILE A 53 3.32 3.70 -9.70
N ARG A 54 2.43 3.50 -8.71
CA ARG A 54 2.84 3.15 -7.34
C ARG A 54 3.43 1.73 -7.25
N PRO A 55 2.82 0.67 -7.82
CA PRO A 55 3.46 -0.63 -7.98
C PRO A 55 4.82 -0.58 -8.70
N ALA A 56 4.96 0.26 -9.72
CA ALA A 56 6.25 0.39 -10.43
C ALA A 56 7.34 1.01 -9.54
N ILE A 57 7.02 2.07 -8.79
CA ILE A 57 7.93 2.64 -7.78
C ILE A 57 8.25 1.61 -6.70
N PHE A 58 7.25 0.82 -6.28
CA PHE A 58 7.43 -0.25 -5.30
C PHE A 58 8.42 -1.33 -5.77
N ILE A 59 8.36 -1.74 -7.04
CA ILE A 59 9.31 -2.70 -7.61
C ILE A 59 10.75 -2.17 -7.49
N VAL A 60 10.98 -0.91 -7.89
CA VAL A 60 12.30 -0.28 -7.77
C VAL A 60 12.74 -0.19 -6.31
N ALA A 61 11.84 0.22 -5.42
CA ALA A 61 12.12 0.29 -3.99
C ALA A 61 12.49 -1.09 -3.41
N ARG A 62 11.84 -2.17 -3.85
CA ARG A 62 12.14 -3.54 -3.40
C ARG A 62 13.45 -4.08 -3.94
N ILE A 63 13.76 -3.83 -5.21
CA ILE A 63 15.08 -4.14 -5.77
C ILE A 63 16.16 -3.45 -4.93
N ALA A 64 16.03 -2.15 -4.67
CA ALA A 64 16.95 -1.41 -3.83
C ALA A 64 17.03 -1.98 -2.41
N THR A 65 15.89 -2.33 -1.80
CA THR A 65 15.83 -2.94 -0.45
C THR A 65 16.70 -4.20 -0.38
N TYR A 66 16.52 -5.14 -1.33
CA TYR A 66 17.28 -6.39 -1.31
C TYR A 66 18.73 -6.23 -1.75
N CYS A 67 19.05 -5.27 -2.63
CA CYS A 67 20.44 -4.93 -2.93
C CYS A 67 21.17 -4.40 -1.67
N ILE A 68 20.55 -3.47 -0.94
CA ILE A 68 21.07 -2.96 0.34
C ILE A 68 21.24 -4.11 1.33
N ARG A 69 20.22 -4.94 1.50
CA ARG A 69 20.26 -6.09 2.42
C ARG A 69 21.36 -7.08 2.07
N ALA A 70 21.62 -7.32 0.79
CA ALA A 70 22.72 -8.17 0.31
C ALA A 70 24.09 -7.56 0.64
N VAL A 71 24.28 -6.25 0.43
CA VAL A 71 25.52 -5.54 0.76
C VAL A 71 25.80 -5.61 2.26
N ILE A 72 24.79 -5.36 3.10
CA ILE A 72 24.90 -5.48 4.55
C ILE A 72 25.26 -6.92 4.95
N ALA A 73 24.65 -7.92 4.33
CA ALA A 73 24.91 -9.33 4.61
C ALA A 73 26.33 -9.78 4.21
N ASP A 74 26.95 -9.15 3.22
CA ASP A 74 28.30 -9.49 2.76
C ASP A 74 29.43 -8.92 3.65
N GLY A 75 29.08 -7.98 4.54
CA GLY A 75 29.98 -7.43 5.56
C GLY A 75 30.18 -5.91 5.50
N ASP A 76 29.63 -5.24 4.48
CA ASP A 76 29.68 -3.78 4.34
C ASP A 76 28.52 -3.13 5.12
N TYR A 77 28.57 -3.28 6.45
CA TYR A 77 27.57 -2.71 7.35
C TYR A 77 27.82 -1.22 7.52
N ALA A 78 26.85 -0.41 7.07
CA ALA A 78 26.76 1.01 7.40
C ALA A 78 25.38 1.32 7.98
N ILE A 79 25.34 2.10 9.06
CA ILE A 79 24.09 2.50 9.75
C ILE A 79 23.13 3.19 8.76
N GLY A 80 23.66 4.00 7.85
CA GLY A 80 22.86 4.65 6.81
C GLY A 80 22.20 3.67 5.84
N LEU A 81 22.90 2.59 5.47
CA LEU A 81 22.34 1.53 4.62
C LEU A 81 21.22 0.79 5.35
N PHE A 82 21.45 0.44 6.61
CA PHE A 82 20.44 -0.23 7.43
C PHE A 82 19.20 0.64 7.67
N THR A 83 19.40 1.93 7.95
CA THR A 83 18.32 2.91 8.10
C THR A 83 17.52 3.04 6.79
N ALA A 84 18.21 3.12 5.64
CA ALA A 84 17.56 3.16 4.33
C ALA A 84 16.72 1.90 4.06
N GLU A 85 17.23 0.72 4.40
CA GLU A 85 16.50 -0.55 4.30
C GLU A 85 15.19 -0.49 5.10
N LEU A 86 15.24 -0.06 6.36
CA LEU A 86 14.07 0.05 7.23
C LEU A 86 13.03 1.05 6.69
N ILE A 87 13.47 2.20 6.18
CA ILE A 87 12.57 3.18 5.54
C ILE A 87 11.87 2.56 4.33
N LEU A 88 12.59 1.85 3.46
CA LEU A 88 12.01 1.19 2.27
C LEU A 88 11.07 0.04 2.64
N LEU A 89 11.38 -0.72 3.70
CA LEU A 89 10.50 -1.79 4.22
C LEU A 89 9.19 -1.24 4.80
N LEU A 90 9.24 -0.09 5.47
CA LEU A 90 8.08 0.54 6.09
C LEU A 90 7.21 1.28 5.07
N THR A 91 7.82 2.15 4.26
CA THR A 91 7.11 2.98 3.26
C THR A 91 6.65 2.16 2.05
N GLY A 92 7.40 1.12 1.65
CA GLY A 92 7.07 0.31 0.48
C GLY A 92 5.68 -0.32 0.54
N PHE A 93 5.26 -0.80 1.72
CA PHE A 93 3.94 -1.41 1.91
C PHE A 93 2.79 -0.46 1.52
N ILE A 94 2.94 0.82 1.82
CA ILE A 94 1.92 1.84 1.55
C ILE A 94 1.74 2.06 0.04
N LEU A 95 2.82 1.92 -0.73
CA LEU A 95 2.77 1.98 -2.20
C LEU A 95 1.94 0.84 -2.81
N LEU A 96 1.75 -0.28 -2.09
CA LEU A 96 0.86 -1.37 -2.52
C LEU A 96 -0.59 -1.19 -2.05
N CYS A 97 -0.83 -0.48 -0.95
CA CYS A 97 -2.17 -0.19 -0.46
C CYS A 97 -2.89 0.90 -1.27
N GLU A 98 -2.17 1.90 -1.79
CA GLU A 98 -2.78 2.96 -2.61
C GLU A 98 -3.49 2.43 -3.87
N PRO A 99 -2.87 1.58 -4.71
CA PRO A 99 -3.55 1.02 -5.87
C PRO A 99 -4.73 0.12 -5.46
N LEU A 100 -4.63 -0.59 -4.33
CA LEU A 100 -5.74 -1.36 -3.76
C LEU A 100 -6.96 -0.48 -3.50
N LEU A 101 -6.77 0.67 -2.83
CA LEU A 101 -7.86 1.61 -2.53
C LEU A 101 -8.39 2.32 -3.78
N SER A 102 -7.53 2.57 -4.77
CA SER A 102 -7.95 3.14 -6.06
C SER A 102 -8.79 2.14 -6.87
N MET A 103 -8.46 0.85 -6.85
CA MET A 103 -9.30 -0.21 -7.42
C MET A 103 -10.61 -0.39 -6.65
N LEU A 104 -10.57 -0.35 -5.30
CA LEU A 104 -11.77 -0.40 -4.47
C LEU A 104 -12.73 0.75 -4.81
N GLU A 105 -12.22 1.99 -4.89
CA GLU A 105 -13.04 3.17 -5.23
C GLU A 105 -13.73 3.00 -6.58
N ALA A 106 -12.97 2.59 -7.61
CA ALA A 106 -13.51 2.36 -8.94
C ALA A 106 -14.54 1.21 -8.95
N HIS A 107 -14.30 0.16 -8.17
CA HIS A 107 -15.17 -1.00 -8.08
C HIS A 107 -16.52 -0.66 -7.44
N VAL A 108 -16.53 0.03 -6.31
CA VAL A 108 -17.77 0.39 -5.57
C VAL A 108 -18.54 1.55 -6.21
N THR A 109 -17.90 2.32 -7.11
CA THR A 109 -18.54 3.43 -7.83
C THR A 109 -18.88 3.07 -9.28
N ARG A 110 -18.71 1.80 -9.67
CA ARG A 110 -18.85 1.33 -11.06
C ARG A 110 -20.18 1.72 -11.70
N HIS A 111 -21.30 1.43 -11.04
CA HIS A 111 -22.65 1.70 -11.56
C HIS A 111 -23.19 3.09 -11.22
N ARG A 112 -22.41 3.92 -10.51
CA ARG A 112 -22.88 5.23 -10.02
C ARG A 112 -22.67 6.34 -11.03
N GLU A 113 -23.63 7.26 -11.10
CA GLU A 113 -23.52 8.49 -11.88
C GLU A 113 -22.80 9.61 -11.09
N PRO A 114 -22.08 10.52 -11.77
CA PRO A 114 -21.41 11.64 -11.11
C PRO A 114 -22.41 12.53 -10.37
N SER A 115 -22.25 12.73 -9.06
CA SER A 115 -23.16 13.57 -8.27
C SER A 115 -22.44 14.39 -7.21
N ILE A 116 -22.84 15.67 -7.05
CA ILE A 116 -22.32 16.56 -6.01
C ILE A 116 -22.91 16.21 -4.64
N TYR A 117 -24.20 15.93 -4.59
CA TYR A 117 -24.99 15.93 -3.34
C TYR A 117 -25.21 14.52 -2.77
N ASN A 118 -25.40 13.50 -3.62
CA ASN A 118 -25.73 12.16 -3.18
C ASN A 118 -24.48 11.29 -3.08
N LYS A 119 -23.71 11.48 -2.00
CA LYS A 119 -22.55 10.65 -1.67
C LYS A 119 -22.94 9.53 -0.73
N ASP A 120 -22.79 8.31 -1.23
CA ASP A 120 -23.17 7.08 -0.54
C ASP A 120 -22.24 6.78 0.64
N LEU A 121 -22.67 5.90 1.55
CA LEU A 121 -21.89 5.36 2.65
C LEU A 121 -20.55 4.78 2.14
N MET A 122 -20.57 4.07 1.01
CA MET A 122 -19.38 3.46 0.41
C MET A 122 -18.34 4.51 0.00
N ASP A 123 -18.76 5.64 -0.59
CA ASP A 123 -17.84 6.74 -0.93
C ASP A 123 -17.19 7.34 0.32
N ARG A 124 -17.94 7.43 1.42
CA ARG A 124 -17.42 7.95 2.70
C ARG A 124 -16.41 6.96 3.28
N ALA A 125 -16.74 5.67 3.28
CA ALA A 125 -15.84 4.61 3.74
C ALA A 125 -14.52 4.63 2.97
N VAL A 126 -14.54 4.60 1.63
CA VAL A 126 -13.31 4.61 0.82
C VAL A 126 -12.48 5.87 1.04
N ARG A 127 -13.11 7.05 1.17
CA ARG A 127 -12.39 8.30 1.48
C ARG A 127 -11.73 8.26 2.85
N LEU A 128 -12.39 7.69 3.86
CA LEU A 128 -11.80 7.50 5.18
C LEU A 128 -10.60 6.55 5.13
N LEU A 129 -10.69 5.46 4.36
CA LEU A 129 -9.57 4.54 4.16
C LEU A 129 -8.37 5.23 3.49
N LYS A 130 -8.61 6.07 2.48
CA LYS A 130 -7.55 6.84 1.81
C LYS A 130 -6.90 7.86 2.75
N LEU A 131 -7.69 8.52 3.59
CA LEU A 131 -7.18 9.44 4.61
C LEU A 131 -6.34 8.69 5.65
N ALA A 132 -6.82 7.55 6.13
CA ALA A 132 -6.11 6.70 7.07
C ALA A 132 -4.77 6.24 6.49
N LEU A 133 -4.73 5.85 5.21
CA LEU A 133 -3.50 5.46 4.53
C LEU A 133 -2.50 6.63 4.41
N LEU A 134 -2.98 7.87 4.19
CA LEU A 134 -2.13 9.06 4.19
C LEU A 134 -1.52 9.32 5.57
N ILE A 135 -2.31 9.18 6.64
CA ILE A 135 -1.82 9.29 8.02
C ILE A 135 -0.76 8.22 8.29
N ALA A 136 -1.01 6.98 7.87
CA ALA A 136 -0.03 5.91 7.98
C ALA A 136 1.27 6.26 7.23
N LEU A 137 1.20 6.85 6.03
CA LEU A 137 2.40 7.28 5.29
C LEU A 137 3.25 8.26 6.07
N ILE A 138 2.62 9.28 6.66
CA ILE A 138 3.32 10.29 7.48
C ILE A 138 3.99 9.61 8.68
N LEU A 139 3.25 8.77 9.42
CA LEU A 139 3.81 8.01 10.55
C LEU A 139 4.96 7.10 10.14
N GLY A 140 4.88 6.47 8.96
CA GLY A 140 5.93 5.61 8.43
C GLY A 140 7.21 6.38 8.11
N ILE A 141 7.09 7.59 7.56
CA ILE A 141 8.24 8.46 7.28
C ILE A 141 8.88 8.94 8.60
N VAL A 142 8.07 9.43 9.54
CA VAL A 142 8.56 9.92 10.84
C VAL A 142 9.27 8.81 11.60
N ALA A 143 8.64 7.64 11.73
CA ALA A 143 9.23 6.48 12.37
C ALA A 143 10.53 6.02 11.69
N GLY A 144 10.57 6.04 10.35
CA GLY A 144 11.77 5.69 9.59
C GLY A 144 12.93 6.66 9.83
N SER A 145 12.63 7.96 9.89
CA SER A 145 13.63 9.01 10.13
C SER A 145 14.16 9.05 11.57
N SER A 146 13.40 8.54 12.55
CA SER A 146 13.81 8.56 13.96
C SER A 146 14.75 7.41 14.35
N VAL A 147 15.01 6.44 13.45
CA VAL A 147 15.91 5.30 13.71
C VAL A 147 17.31 5.73 14.11
N SER A 148 17.95 6.63 13.35
CA SER A 148 19.33 7.05 13.61
C SER A 148 19.46 7.75 14.97
N GLY A 149 18.50 8.63 15.31
CA GLY A 149 18.49 9.29 16.60
C GLY A 149 18.29 8.32 17.77
N VAL A 150 17.46 7.29 17.61
CA VAL A 150 17.28 6.24 18.63
C VAL A 150 18.56 5.42 18.82
N GLU A 151 19.26 5.10 17.73
CA GLU A 151 20.52 4.34 17.79
C GLU A 151 21.65 5.16 18.42
N GLU A 152 21.72 6.47 18.15
CA GLU A 152 22.68 7.40 18.75
C GLU A 152 22.33 7.83 20.18
N GLY A 153 21.17 7.41 20.71
CA GLY A 153 20.70 7.78 22.05
C GLY A 153 20.16 9.21 22.18
N THR A 154 20.06 9.95 21.07
CA THR A 154 19.50 11.32 21.02
C THR A 154 17.98 11.31 20.87
N GLY A 155 17.40 10.20 20.43
CA GLY A 155 15.98 10.01 20.15
C GLY A 155 15.24 9.12 21.17
N SER A 156 13.91 9.18 21.14
CA SER A 156 13.04 8.41 22.04
C SER A 156 12.66 7.04 21.45
N LEU A 157 13.14 5.96 22.06
CA LEU A 157 12.78 4.59 21.68
C LEU A 157 11.27 4.31 21.84
N SER A 158 10.62 4.90 22.85
CA SER A 158 9.18 4.70 23.09
C SER A 158 8.34 5.37 22.02
N SER A 159 8.71 6.58 21.59
CA SER A 159 8.04 7.30 20.50
C SER A 159 8.18 6.54 19.19
N TYR A 160 9.39 6.08 18.87
CA TYR A 160 9.66 5.25 17.69
C TYR A 160 8.79 3.98 17.65
N LYS A 161 8.70 3.26 18.78
CA LYS A 161 7.84 2.07 18.87
C LYS A 161 6.37 2.41 18.68
N ALA A 162 5.88 3.49 19.30
CA ALA A 162 4.49 3.91 19.20
C ALA A 162 4.12 4.27 17.75
N GLU A 163 4.98 5.02 17.05
CA GLU A 163 4.77 5.42 15.66
C GLU A 163 4.72 4.21 14.71
N ARG A 164 5.63 3.24 14.88
CA ARG A 164 5.63 2.00 14.08
C ARG A 164 4.40 1.14 14.32
N ASN A 165 4.00 0.99 15.59
CA ASN A 165 2.81 0.24 15.95
C ASN A 165 1.55 0.90 15.38
N ALA A 166 1.41 2.22 15.55
CA ALA A 166 0.30 2.97 14.99
C ALA A 166 0.24 2.85 13.46
N ASN A 167 1.38 3.01 12.77
CA ASN A 167 1.47 2.84 11.33
C ASN A 167 0.95 1.46 10.87
N VAL A 168 1.44 0.37 11.49
CA VAL A 168 1.06 -0.99 11.08
C VAL A 168 -0.39 -1.31 11.44
N ILE A 169 -0.89 -0.87 12.59
CA ILE A 169 -2.30 -1.06 12.98
C ILE A 169 -3.23 -0.34 12.00
N ILE A 170 -2.92 0.89 11.61
CA ILE A 170 -3.71 1.63 10.62
C ILE A 170 -3.65 0.93 9.27
N CYS A 171 -2.47 0.51 8.82
CA CYS A 171 -2.29 -0.25 7.58
C CYS A 171 -3.12 -1.54 7.57
N LEU A 172 -3.09 -2.31 8.66
CA LEU A 172 -3.87 -3.53 8.83
C LEU A 172 -5.38 -3.25 8.79
N ALA A 173 -5.84 -2.23 9.51
CA ALA A 173 -7.23 -1.81 9.48
C ALA A 173 -7.66 -1.43 8.07
N VAL A 174 -6.84 -0.71 7.31
CA VAL A 174 -7.13 -0.32 5.93
C VAL A 174 -7.33 -1.53 5.02
N VAL A 175 -6.45 -2.52 5.07
CA VAL A 175 -6.56 -3.71 4.20
C VAL A 175 -7.72 -4.64 4.63
N VAL A 176 -7.97 -4.81 5.92
CA VAL A 176 -9.11 -5.60 6.43
C VAL A 176 -10.44 -4.93 6.08
N LEU A 177 -10.55 -3.61 6.29
CA LEU A 177 -11.75 -2.87 5.90
C LEU A 177 -11.95 -2.83 4.39
N THR A 178 -10.87 -2.88 3.60
CA THR A 178 -10.98 -3.03 2.13
C THR A 178 -11.67 -4.34 1.77
N ILE A 179 -11.34 -5.45 2.44
CA ILE A 179 -12.04 -6.74 2.24
C ILE A 179 -13.51 -6.61 2.64
N ALA A 180 -13.80 -6.05 3.82
CA ALA A 180 -15.16 -5.87 4.31
C ALA A 180 -16.02 -5.01 3.37
N VAL A 181 -15.51 -3.85 2.93
CA VAL A 181 -16.21 -2.97 1.98
C VAL A 181 -16.41 -3.66 0.64
N SER A 182 -15.44 -4.44 0.15
CA SER A 182 -15.58 -5.21 -1.09
C SER A 182 -16.70 -6.24 -1.01
N LEU A 183 -16.81 -6.96 0.11
CA LEU A 183 -17.86 -7.96 0.34
C LEU A 183 -19.24 -7.31 0.49
N ILE A 184 -19.34 -6.20 1.22
CA ILE A 184 -20.60 -5.45 1.38
C ILE A 184 -21.05 -4.91 0.02
N ALA A 185 -20.15 -4.30 -0.75
CA ALA A 185 -20.47 -3.79 -2.08
C ALA A 185 -20.88 -4.92 -3.04
N GLN A 186 -20.24 -6.08 -2.98
CA GLN A 186 -20.63 -7.26 -3.75
C GLN A 186 -22.06 -7.70 -3.42
N ALA A 187 -22.42 -7.72 -2.13
CA ALA A 187 -23.77 -8.10 -1.67
C ALA A 187 -24.85 -7.08 -2.07
N GLN A 188 -24.50 -5.80 -2.19
CA GLN A 188 -25.45 -4.72 -2.45
C GLN A 188 -25.63 -4.37 -3.94
N GLN A 189 -24.57 -4.45 -4.75
CA GLN A 189 -24.54 -3.79 -6.07
C GLN A 189 -24.31 -4.74 -7.26
N SER A 190 -24.44 -6.06 -7.06
CA SER A 190 -24.24 -7.09 -8.10
C SER A 190 -22.99 -6.84 -8.97
N LEU A 191 -21.86 -6.62 -8.30
CA LEU A 191 -20.58 -6.30 -8.95
C LEU A 191 -19.96 -7.55 -9.61
N PRO A 192 -19.08 -7.39 -10.62
CA PRO A 192 -18.45 -8.51 -11.28
C PRO A 192 -17.52 -9.27 -10.32
N MET A 193 -17.81 -10.57 -10.14
CA MET A 193 -17.15 -11.44 -9.17
C MET A 193 -15.63 -11.51 -9.37
N THR A 194 -15.15 -11.53 -10.63
CA THR A 194 -13.71 -11.58 -10.94
C THR A 194 -12.95 -10.40 -10.35
N ALA A 195 -13.51 -9.18 -10.44
CA ALA A 195 -12.88 -7.98 -9.89
C ALA A 195 -12.92 -7.97 -8.36
N THR A 196 -14.00 -8.48 -7.76
CA THR A 196 -14.13 -8.64 -6.30
C THR A 196 -13.13 -9.65 -5.76
N LEU A 197 -13.01 -10.83 -6.39
CA LEU A 197 -12.05 -11.87 -5.99
C LEU A 197 -10.62 -11.38 -6.12
N HIS A 198 -10.27 -10.74 -7.24
CA HIS A 198 -8.94 -10.16 -7.43
C HIS A 198 -8.61 -9.14 -6.33
N LEU A 199 -9.57 -8.27 -5.97
CA LEU A 199 -9.39 -7.26 -4.93
C LEU A 199 -9.20 -7.89 -3.54
N ILE A 200 -10.02 -8.89 -3.20
CA ILE A 200 -9.94 -9.61 -1.93
C ILE A 200 -8.63 -10.39 -1.81
N VAL A 201 -8.19 -11.07 -2.87
CA VAL A 201 -6.92 -11.81 -2.87
C VAL A 201 -5.74 -10.86 -2.65
N CYS A 202 -5.70 -9.73 -3.37
CA CYS A 202 -4.66 -8.72 -3.17
C CYS A 202 -4.69 -8.16 -1.73
N ALA A 203 -5.88 -7.83 -1.21
CA ALA A 203 -6.03 -7.33 0.14
C ALA A 203 -5.62 -8.35 1.21
N ALA A 204 -5.93 -9.64 1.01
CA ALA A 204 -5.57 -10.72 1.92
C ALA A 204 -4.05 -10.95 1.97
N LEU A 205 -3.36 -10.90 0.82
CA LEU A 205 -1.89 -10.97 0.76
C LEU A 205 -1.25 -9.79 1.53
N LEU A 206 -1.80 -8.59 1.39
CA LEU A 206 -1.31 -7.42 2.14
C LEU A 206 -1.69 -7.47 3.63
N ALA A 207 -2.83 -8.05 3.97
CA ALA A 207 -3.21 -8.30 5.37
C ALA A 207 -2.24 -9.26 6.05
N LEU A 208 -1.84 -10.33 5.37
CA LEU A 208 -0.82 -11.27 5.87
C LEU A 208 0.47 -10.55 6.23
N ASN A 209 0.97 -9.68 5.35
CA ASN A 209 2.15 -8.86 5.58
C ASN A 209 1.99 -7.94 6.80
N ALA A 210 0.85 -7.26 6.93
CA ALA A 210 0.59 -6.34 8.03
C ALA A 210 0.46 -7.07 9.38
N ILE A 211 -0.18 -8.24 9.39
CA ILE A 211 -0.27 -9.12 10.56
C ILE A 211 1.14 -9.58 10.97
N PHE A 212 1.96 -10.04 10.02
CA PHE A 212 3.33 -10.45 10.31
C PHE A 212 4.16 -9.31 10.91
N LYS A 213 4.11 -8.10 10.33
CA LYS A 213 4.80 -6.92 10.89
C LYS A 213 4.32 -6.62 12.31
N LEU A 214 3.02 -6.64 12.56
CA LEU A 214 2.45 -6.38 13.87
C LEU A 214 2.92 -7.42 14.90
N TYR A 215 2.88 -8.69 14.52
CA TYR A 215 3.38 -9.79 15.35
C TYR A 215 4.86 -9.59 15.70
N THR A 216 5.72 -9.27 14.74
CA THR A 216 7.15 -9.00 15.00
C THR A 216 7.37 -7.81 15.93
N TYR A 217 6.49 -6.78 15.90
CA TYR A 217 6.63 -5.62 16.78
C TYR A 217 6.18 -5.91 18.21
N LEU A 218 5.11 -6.68 18.37
CA LEU A 218 4.57 -7.06 19.68
C LEU A 218 5.38 -8.17 20.34
N SER A 219 5.99 -9.05 19.54
CA SER A 219 6.77 -10.19 20.00
C SER A 219 8.09 -10.26 19.22
N PRO A 220 9.04 -9.38 19.53
CA PRO A 220 10.34 -9.37 18.86
C PRO A 220 11.07 -10.69 19.17
N GLY A 221 11.31 -11.49 18.14
CA GLY A 221 12.16 -12.67 18.23
C GLY A 221 13.64 -12.32 18.23
N ASP A 222 14.49 -13.34 18.33
CA ASP A 222 15.93 -13.19 18.15
C ASP A 222 16.22 -12.65 16.72
N PRO A 223 16.86 -11.47 16.59
CA PRO A 223 17.16 -10.87 15.28
C PRO A 223 18.19 -11.66 14.47
N LEU A 224 18.95 -12.58 15.08
CA LEU A 224 19.92 -13.43 14.39
C LEU A 224 19.35 -14.79 13.99
N SER A 225 18.21 -15.18 14.57
CA SER A 225 17.60 -16.49 14.36
C SER A 225 17.20 -16.72 12.90
N THR A 226 17.50 -17.92 12.41
CA THR A 226 17.09 -18.43 11.09
C THR A 226 15.59 -18.30 10.87
N SER A 227 14.78 -18.59 11.91
CA SER A 227 13.32 -18.59 11.79
C SER A 227 12.80 -17.18 11.49
N THR A 228 13.30 -16.15 12.19
CA THR A 228 12.94 -14.74 11.97
C THR A 228 13.17 -14.33 10.52
N LYS A 229 14.30 -14.75 9.94
CA LYS A 229 14.69 -14.43 8.56
C LYS A 229 13.83 -15.19 7.54
N VAL A 230 13.61 -16.49 7.75
CA VAL A 230 12.75 -17.29 6.87
C VAL A 230 11.33 -16.71 6.85
N LEU A 231 10.76 -16.37 8.01
CA LEU A 231 9.43 -15.76 8.08
C LEU A 231 9.38 -14.41 7.36
N PHE A 232 10.44 -13.61 7.38
CA PHE A 232 10.51 -12.37 6.60
C PHE A 232 10.43 -12.60 5.10
N TYR A 233 11.15 -13.58 4.56
CA TYR A 233 11.05 -13.87 3.13
C TYR A 233 9.67 -14.47 2.78
N VAL A 234 9.16 -15.40 3.58
CA VAL A 234 7.92 -16.13 3.29
C VAL A 234 6.66 -15.30 3.55
N LEU A 235 6.59 -14.57 4.66
CA LEU A 235 5.37 -13.87 5.11
C LEU A 235 5.38 -12.37 4.80
N LEU A 236 6.50 -11.80 4.37
CA LEU A 236 6.56 -10.42 3.89
C LEU A 236 6.93 -10.34 2.42
N SER A 237 8.06 -10.94 2.03
CA SER A 237 8.59 -10.73 0.67
C SER A 237 7.74 -11.43 -0.40
N THR A 238 7.36 -12.68 -0.17
CA THR A 238 6.54 -13.46 -1.11
C THR A 238 5.14 -12.86 -1.33
N PRO A 239 4.34 -12.50 -0.31
CA PRO A 239 3.01 -11.98 -0.55
C PRO A 239 3.04 -10.58 -1.19
N GLU A 240 4.03 -9.74 -0.86
CA GLU A 240 4.24 -8.47 -1.57
C GLU A 240 4.58 -8.68 -3.05
N TRP A 241 5.44 -9.66 -3.36
CA TRP A 241 5.77 -10.02 -4.74
C TRP A 241 4.55 -10.53 -5.50
N ILE A 242 3.77 -11.45 -4.91
CA ILE A 242 2.55 -11.99 -5.53
C ILE A 242 1.51 -10.88 -5.73
N ALA A 243 1.25 -10.03 -4.74
CA ALA A 243 0.30 -8.92 -4.89
C ALA A 243 0.72 -7.96 -6.01
N THR A 244 2.02 -7.66 -6.11
CA THR A 244 2.57 -6.82 -7.19
C THR A 244 2.42 -7.50 -8.55
N LEU A 245 2.69 -8.81 -8.63
CA LEU A 245 2.48 -9.60 -9.84
C LEU A 245 1.01 -9.57 -10.26
N LEU A 246 0.06 -9.73 -9.33
CA LEU A 246 -1.37 -9.68 -9.62
C LEU A 246 -1.78 -8.31 -10.19
N TYR A 247 -1.27 -7.21 -9.62
CA TYR A 247 -1.49 -5.87 -10.17
C TYR A 247 -1.02 -5.72 -11.62
N LEU A 248 0.03 -6.44 -12.01
CA LEU A 248 0.64 -6.35 -13.35
C LEU A 248 0.09 -7.38 -14.35
N VAL A 249 -0.25 -8.59 -13.91
CA VAL A 249 -0.73 -9.68 -14.77
C VAL A 249 -2.17 -9.45 -15.19
N PHE A 250 -3.00 -8.90 -14.32
CA PHE A 250 -4.36 -8.52 -14.69
C PHE A 250 -4.38 -7.17 -15.39
N ASN A 251 -5.23 -7.03 -16.42
CA ASN A 251 -5.49 -5.72 -17.00
C ASN A 251 -6.39 -4.90 -16.05
N ILE A 252 -5.82 -4.39 -14.95
CA ILE A 252 -6.59 -3.70 -13.90
C ILE A 252 -7.34 -2.46 -14.42
N GLN A 253 -6.83 -1.86 -15.49
CA GLN A 253 -7.47 -0.76 -16.20
C GLN A 253 -8.84 -1.16 -16.74
N GLU A 254 -8.94 -2.33 -17.38
CA GLU A 254 -10.17 -2.89 -17.92
C GLU A 254 -11.02 -3.55 -16.83
N LEU A 255 -10.39 -4.34 -15.96
CA LEU A 255 -11.07 -5.09 -14.89
C LEU A 255 -11.83 -4.19 -13.92
N TYR A 256 -11.36 -2.96 -13.68
CA TYR A 256 -12.00 -1.97 -12.80
C TYR A 256 -12.50 -0.72 -13.54
N GLN A 257 -12.40 -0.66 -14.88
CA GLN A 257 -12.81 0.50 -15.69
C GLN A 257 -12.21 1.83 -15.18
N LEU A 258 -10.92 1.83 -14.83
CA LEU A 258 -10.27 2.94 -14.12
C LEU A 258 -10.27 4.27 -14.90
N GLN A 259 -10.31 4.21 -16.24
CA GLN A 259 -10.42 5.43 -17.06
C GLN A 259 -11.80 6.07 -16.93
N ASP A 260 -12.87 5.27 -16.93
CA ASP A 260 -14.22 5.79 -16.79
C ASP A 260 -14.44 6.34 -15.40
N HIS A 261 -13.92 5.66 -14.37
CA HIS A 261 -13.88 6.22 -13.02
C HIS A 261 -13.13 7.58 -12.98
N SER A 262 -11.97 7.69 -13.62
CA SER A 262 -11.22 8.96 -13.70
C SER A 262 -12.01 10.08 -14.39
N LYS A 263 -12.78 9.76 -15.44
CA LYS A 263 -13.68 10.72 -16.11
C LYS A 263 -14.78 11.19 -15.16
N LYS A 264 -15.47 10.28 -14.46
CA LYS A 264 -16.50 10.60 -13.48
C LYS A 264 -15.98 11.53 -12.38
N VAL A 265 -14.79 11.25 -11.83
CA VAL A 265 -14.16 12.10 -10.81
C VAL A 265 -13.83 13.50 -11.34
N LYS A 266 -13.36 13.62 -12.60
CA LYS A 266 -13.10 14.93 -13.23
C LYS A 266 -14.39 15.71 -13.45
N GLU A 267 -15.46 15.04 -13.85
CA GLU A 267 -16.78 15.64 -14.03
C GLU A 267 -17.36 16.13 -12.71
N GLU A 268 -17.32 15.33 -11.64
CA GLU A 268 -17.73 15.78 -10.30
C GLU A 268 -16.95 17.02 -9.83
N LYS A 269 -15.65 17.11 -10.13
CA LYS A 269 -14.83 18.28 -9.82
C LYS A 269 -15.26 19.51 -10.63
N ARG A 270 -15.61 19.33 -11.92
CA ARG A 270 -16.13 20.40 -12.78
C ARG A 270 -17.47 20.92 -12.28
N LEU A 271 -18.39 20.01 -11.95
CA LEU A 271 -19.70 20.34 -11.38
C LEU A 271 -19.56 21.11 -10.06
N LYS A 272 -18.67 20.69 -9.16
CA LYS A 272 -18.38 21.43 -7.92
C LYS A 272 -17.77 22.81 -8.16
N LYS A 273 -16.86 22.93 -9.14
CA LYS A 273 -16.27 24.23 -9.50
C LYS A 273 -17.32 25.16 -10.12
N ALA A 274 -18.20 24.63 -10.97
CA ALA A 274 -19.31 25.38 -11.55
C ALA A 274 -20.28 25.86 -10.46
N ALA A 275 -20.68 24.99 -9.53
CA ALA A 275 -21.53 25.36 -8.39
C ALA A 275 -20.89 26.42 -7.48
N LYS A 276 -19.56 26.36 -7.27
CA LYS A 276 -18.83 27.34 -6.46
C LYS A 276 -18.64 28.69 -7.17
N ASN A 277 -18.42 28.67 -8.49
CA ASN A 277 -18.21 29.86 -9.29
C ASN A 277 -19.52 30.54 -9.71
N GLY A 278 -20.61 29.77 -9.81
CA GLY A 278 -21.96 30.23 -10.16
C GLY A 278 -22.83 30.57 -8.95
N GLY A 279 -22.23 31.12 -7.88
CA GLY A 279 -22.98 31.57 -6.71
C GLY A 279 -24.02 32.65 -7.08
N GLY A 280 -25.25 32.21 -7.33
CA GLY A 280 -26.40 33.08 -7.58
C GLY A 280 -27.55 32.42 -8.37
N ALA A 281 -28.50 31.84 -7.64
CA ALA A 281 -29.93 31.81 -7.98
C ALA A 281 -30.56 30.83 -9.00
N TYR A 282 -29.87 30.11 -9.90
CA TYR A 282 -30.60 29.35 -10.95
C TYR A 282 -30.79 27.82 -10.76
N ASP A 283 -29.90 27.11 -10.07
CA ASP A 283 -29.96 25.63 -10.05
C ASP A 283 -30.65 24.99 -8.83
N LEU A 284 -31.02 25.78 -7.81
CA LEU A 284 -31.70 25.25 -6.62
C LEU A 284 -33.21 25.01 -6.84
N GLU A 285 -33.83 25.62 -7.85
CA GLU A 285 -35.25 25.40 -8.16
C GLU A 285 -35.50 24.12 -8.98
N GLN A 286 -34.64 23.77 -9.93
CA GLN A 286 -34.84 22.57 -10.74
C GLN A 286 -34.60 21.27 -9.97
N GLY A 287 -33.70 21.26 -8.98
CA GLY A 287 -33.48 20.10 -8.12
C GLY A 287 -34.62 19.82 -7.13
N LYS A 288 -35.47 20.82 -6.81
CA LYS A 288 -36.68 20.64 -6.01
C LYS A 288 -37.90 20.25 -6.84
N SER A 289 -38.01 20.71 -8.10
CA SER A 289 -39.15 20.38 -8.96
C SER A 289 -39.14 18.94 -9.50
N SER A 290 -37.99 18.26 -9.49
CA SER A 290 -37.90 16.85 -9.90
C SER A 290 -38.20 15.86 -8.77
N LEU A 291 -38.36 16.34 -7.53
CA LEU A 291 -38.74 15.52 -6.36
C LEU A 291 -40.23 15.62 -6.04
N SER A 292 -40.99 16.41 -6.80
CA SER A 292 -42.44 16.61 -6.65
C SER A 292 -43.27 16.05 -7.81
N ARG A 293 -42.73 15.10 -8.60
CA ARG A 293 -43.49 14.32 -9.58
C ARG A 293 -43.16 12.84 -9.49
#